data_AF-A0A950ZYT1-F1
#
_entry.id   AF-A0A950ZYT1-F1
#
_cell.length_a   1.000
_cell.length_b   1.000
_cell.length_c   1.000
_cell.angle_alpha   90.00
_cell.angle_beta   90.00
_cell.angle_gamma   90.00
#
_symmetry.space_group_name_H-M   'P 1'
#
loop_
_entity.id
_entity.type
_entity.pdbx_description
1 polymer ?
#
loop_
_entity_poly.entity_id
_entity_poly.type
_entity_poly.pdbx_seq_one_letter_code
_entity_poly.pdbx_strand_id
1 'polypeptide(L)'
;MKERFLYIREAAEIYRRSFAIIRAEADLRRFSADEEKVAVRLIHACGLVESANDFAFSPGAVTAARVALASGAPILCDSKMVANGVTRARLRKSNEVICTLDDPAVPGLAPRLETTRTAAAMELWRDRLAGSLVAIGNAPTALFRLLEMLDEGAPWPAAVIGMPVGFVGAAESKEALIADGRLPYLVVRG
;
A
#
# COMPACT_ATOMS: atom_id res chain seq x y z
N MET A 1 34.49 -24.86 21.64
CA MET A 1 33.28 -24.06 21.90
C MET A 1 32.88 -23.39 20.60
N LYS A 2 31.61 -23.44 20.18
CA LYS A 2 31.15 -22.61 19.06
C LYS A 2 31.11 -21.16 19.56
N GLU A 3 31.85 -20.27 18.91
CA GLU A 3 31.76 -18.83 19.18
C GLU A 3 30.31 -18.37 19.00
N ARG A 4 29.83 -17.58 19.95
CA ARG A 4 28.45 -17.09 19.95
C ARG A 4 28.46 -15.67 19.44
N PHE A 5 27.74 -15.41 18.35
CA PHE A 5 27.62 -14.05 17.80
C PHE A 5 27.05 -13.07 18.85
N LEU A 6 27.63 -11.87 18.91
CA LEU A 6 27.16 -10.75 19.73
C LEU A 6 26.19 -9.90 18.92
N TYR A 7 24.93 -9.84 19.35
CA TYR A 7 23.89 -9.02 18.73
C TYR A 7 22.80 -8.68 19.75
N ILE A 8 22.01 -7.63 19.46
CA ILE A 8 20.87 -7.22 20.29
C ILE A 8 19.78 -8.29 20.17
N ARG A 9 19.28 -8.79 21.31
CA ARG A 9 18.27 -9.86 21.35
C ARG A 9 16.86 -9.37 21.69
N GLU A 10 16.71 -8.12 22.11
CA GLU A 10 15.42 -7.54 22.42
C GLU A 10 14.81 -6.87 21.18
N ALA A 11 13.69 -7.42 20.69
CA ALA A 11 13.01 -6.93 19.50
C ALA A 11 12.61 -5.45 19.63
N ALA A 12 12.11 -5.03 20.80
CA ALA A 12 11.73 -3.64 21.05
C ALA A 12 12.92 -2.67 20.90
N GLU A 13 14.09 -3.07 21.39
CA GLU A 13 15.31 -2.28 21.28
C GLU A 13 15.82 -2.22 19.83
N ILE A 14 15.73 -3.33 19.09
CA ILE A 14 16.05 -3.36 17.65
C ILE A 14 15.17 -2.34 16.89
N TYR A 15 13.86 -2.37 17.13
CA TYR A 15 12.92 -1.43 16.51
C TYR A 15 13.22 0.03 16.88
N ARG A 16 13.46 0.30 18.18
CA ARG A 16 13.78 1.63 18.68
C ARG A 16 15.04 2.19 18.01
N ARG A 17 16.12 1.39 17.97
CA ARG A 17 17.38 1.80 17.33
C ARG A 17 17.24 1.96 15.83
N SER A 18 16.57 1.03 15.14
CA SER A 18 16.37 1.11 13.70
C SER A 18 15.63 2.39 13.30
N PHE A 19 14.56 2.75 13.99
CA PHE A 19 13.83 3.98 13.68
C PHE A 19 14.62 5.24 14.04
N ALA A 20 15.47 5.20 15.07
CA ALA A 20 16.36 6.31 15.39
C ALA A 20 17.41 6.53 14.31
N ILE A 21 18.01 5.46 13.79
CA ILE A 21 18.98 5.51 12.68
C ILE A 21 18.31 6.09 11.43
N ILE A 22 17.15 5.58 11.04
CA ILE A 22 16.42 6.07 9.86
C ILE A 22 16.14 7.58 9.97
N ARG A 23 15.69 8.07 11.13
CA ARG A 23 15.44 9.50 11.34
C ARG A 23 16.69 10.37 11.31
N ALA A 24 17.85 9.80 11.64
CA ALA A 24 19.12 10.50 11.58
C ALA A 24 19.69 10.58 10.16
N GLU A 25 19.34 9.62 9.29
CA GLU A 25 19.93 9.48 7.95
C GLU A 25 19.00 9.95 6.82
N ALA A 26 17.68 9.80 6.96
CA ALA A 26 16.71 10.14 5.91
C ALA A 26 16.38 11.65 5.89
N ASP A 27 16.25 12.22 4.69
CA ASP A 27 15.65 13.56 4.55
C ASP A 27 14.12 13.47 4.65
N LEU A 28 13.61 13.77 5.84
CA LEU A 28 12.19 13.69 6.16
C LEU A 28 11.52 15.07 6.26
N ARG A 29 12.25 16.16 6.01
CA ARG A 29 11.81 17.54 6.30
C ARG A 29 10.55 17.95 5.55
N ARG A 30 10.30 17.34 4.38
CA ARG A 30 9.12 17.63 3.55
C ARG A 30 7.85 16.92 4.00
N PHE A 31 7.95 15.94 4.91
CA PHE A 31 6.81 15.19 5.40
C PHE A 31 6.22 15.85 6.64
N SER A 32 4.89 15.89 6.71
CA SER A 32 4.19 16.18 7.97
C SER A 32 4.50 15.12 9.02
N ALA A 33 4.20 15.41 10.30
CA ALA A 33 4.44 14.47 11.40
C ALA A 33 3.73 13.11 11.24
N ASP A 34 2.62 13.06 10.50
CA ASP A 34 1.92 11.80 10.24
C ASP A 34 2.45 11.05 9.02
N GLU A 35 2.89 11.79 7.99
CA GLU A 35 3.58 11.23 6.82
C GLU A 35 4.97 10.70 7.18
N GLU A 36 5.70 11.38 8.07
CA GLU A 36 7.01 10.96 8.56
C GLU A 36 6.95 9.56 9.20
N LYS A 37 5.92 9.30 10.02
CA LYS A 37 5.72 7.97 10.62
C LYS A 37 5.51 6.88 9.56
N VAL A 38 4.87 7.21 8.43
CA VAL A 38 4.67 6.29 7.31
C VAL A 38 5.99 6.11 6.55
N ALA A 39 6.66 7.21 6.19
CA ALA A 39 7.95 7.20 5.49
C ALA A 39 9.02 6.39 6.24
N VAL A 40 9.18 6.60 7.55
CA VAL A 40 10.12 5.82 8.38
C VAL A 40 9.79 4.33 8.35
N ARG A 41 8.50 3.97 8.34
CA ARG A 41 8.08 2.55 8.29
C ARG A 41 8.36 1.93 6.93
N LEU A 42 8.19 2.69 5.84
CA LEU A 42 8.54 2.25 4.48
C LEU A 42 10.05 2.04 4.33
N ILE A 43 10.85 3.02 4.75
CA ILE A 43 12.33 2.93 4.75
C ILE A 43 12.79 1.72 5.57
N HIS A 44 12.22 1.51 6.76
CA HIS A 44 12.55 0.34 7.57
C HIS A 44 12.21 -0.99 6.86
N ALA A 45 11.14 -1.02 6.08
CA ALA A 45 10.71 -2.24 5.39
C ALA A 45 11.60 -2.58 4.19
N CYS A 46 12.14 -1.58 3.48
CA CYS A 46 13.00 -1.79 2.31
C CYS A 46 14.51 -1.70 2.62
N GLY A 47 14.90 -1.07 3.72
CA GLY A 47 16.30 -0.85 4.09
C GLY A 47 17.01 0.23 3.27
N LEU A 48 16.28 1.10 2.56
CA LEU A 48 16.83 2.13 1.67
C LEU A 48 16.39 3.52 2.14
N VAL A 49 17.32 4.29 2.69
CA VAL A 49 17.06 5.62 3.26
C VAL A 49 16.64 6.62 2.19
N GLU A 50 17.28 6.54 1.02
CA GLU A 50 17.06 7.37 -0.16
C GLU A 50 15.67 7.20 -0.77
N SER A 51 14.97 6.10 -0.48
CA SER A 51 13.59 5.88 -0.96
C SER A 51 12.62 6.97 -0.48
N ALA A 52 12.98 7.68 0.59
CA ALA A 52 12.28 8.88 1.04
C ALA A 52 12.11 9.92 -0.06
N ASN A 53 13.00 9.99 -1.05
CA ASN A 53 12.92 10.95 -2.16
C ASN A 53 11.75 10.67 -3.10
N ASP A 54 11.36 9.40 -3.24
CA ASP A 54 10.36 8.97 -4.21
C ASP A 54 8.94 8.90 -3.61
N PHE A 55 8.79 9.04 -2.29
CA PHE A 55 7.46 8.99 -1.69
C PHE A 55 6.63 10.21 -2.05
N ALA A 56 5.42 10.01 -2.55
CA ALA A 56 4.46 11.08 -2.79
C ALA A 56 3.18 10.80 -2.03
N PHE A 57 2.71 11.83 -1.33
CA PHE A 57 1.48 11.83 -0.55
C PHE A 57 0.61 12.95 -1.11
N SER A 58 -0.66 12.67 -1.37
CA SER A 58 -1.61 13.76 -1.57
C SER A 58 -1.93 14.42 -0.23
N PRO A 59 -2.35 15.69 -0.22
CA PRO A 59 -2.80 16.34 1.01
C PRO A 59 -3.87 15.51 1.74
N GLY A 60 -3.65 15.26 3.03
CA GLY A 60 -4.61 14.54 3.90
C GLY A 60 -4.70 13.03 3.70
N ALA A 61 -3.90 12.41 2.83
CA ALA A 61 -3.97 10.97 2.55
C ALA A 61 -3.82 10.10 3.80
N VAL A 62 -2.81 10.40 4.63
CA VAL A 62 -2.56 9.63 5.86
C VAL A 62 -3.72 9.76 6.85
N THR A 63 -4.29 10.96 6.97
CA THR A 63 -5.45 11.21 7.83
C THR A 63 -6.67 10.44 7.33
N ALA A 64 -7.00 10.52 6.04
CA ALA A 64 -8.12 9.81 5.43
C ALA A 64 -8.00 8.29 5.63
N ALA A 65 -6.83 7.72 5.35
CA ALA A 65 -6.56 6.29 5.55
C ALA A 65 -6.70 5.87 7.03
N ARG A 66 -6.19 6.67 7.97
CA ARG A 66 -6.31 6.38 9.41
C ARG A 66 -7.76 6.46 9.89
N VAL A 67 -8.53 7.44 9.42
CA VAL A 67 -9.96 7.58 9.76
C VAL A 67 -10.76 6.40 9.23
N ALA A 68 -10.51 5.96 7.99
CA ALA A 68 -11.16 4.78 7.41
C ALA A 68 -10.88 3.52 8.26
N LEU A 69 -9.60 3.26 8.57
CA LEU A 69 -9.19 2.11 9.40
C LEU A 69 -9.72 2.18 10.84
N ALA A 70 -9.88 3.38 11.40
CA ALA A 70 -10.47 3.58 12.72
C ALA A 70 -12.00 3.40 12.72
N SER A 71 -12.63 3.54 11.55
CA SER A 71 -14.06 3.36 11.32
C SER A 71 -14.44 1.93 10.92
N GLY A 72 -13.47 1.03 10.76
CA GLY A 72 -13.71 -0.38 10.40
C GLY A 72 -13.59 -0.70 8.91
N ALA A 73 -13.07 0.23 8.10
CA ALA A 73 -12.96 0.02 6.66
C ALA A 73 -12.07 -1.18 6.31
N PRO A 74 -12.46 -2.00 5.30
CA PRO A 74 -11.63 -3.10 4.83
C PRO A 74 -10.37 -2.58 4.13
N ILE A 75 -9.31 -3.38 4.17
CA ILE A 75 -8.11 -3.19 3.37
C ILE A 75 -8.18 -4.12 2.16
N LEU A 76 -8.20 -3.55 0.95
CA LEU A 76 -8.27 -4.31 -0.29
C LEU A 76 -6.86 -4.40 -0.89
N CYS A 77 -6.32 -5.61 -0.99
CA CYS A 77 -4.94 -5.87 -1.37
C CYS A 77 -4.85 -6.58 -2.72
N ASP A 78 -4.07 -6.02 -3.65
CA ASP A 78 -3.86 -6.61 -4.97
C ASP A 78 -3.17 -7.98 -4.94
N SER A 79 -2.38 -8.25 -3.90
CA SER A 79 -1.57 -9.45 -3.77
C SER A 79 -1.60 -10.03 -2.36
N LYS A 80 -1.41 -11.36 -2.25
CA LYS A 80 -1.29 -12.03 -0.94
C LYS A 80 -0.11 -11.52 -0.13
N MET A 81 0.98 -11.13 -0.78
CA MET A 81 2.17 -10.63 -0.09
C MET A 81 1.84 -9.37 0.70
N VAL A 82 1.11 -8.42 0.09
CA VAL A 82 0.62 -7.23 0.79
C VAL A 82 -0.33 -7.63 1.91
N ALA A 83 -1.33 -8.49 1.62
CA ALA A 83 -2.32 -8.91 2.61
C ALA A 83 -1.71 -9.63 3.84
N ASN A 84 -0.66 -10.43 3.63
CA ASN A 84 0.06 -11.15 4.68
C ASN A 84 1.06 -10.25 5.43
N GLY A 85 1.56 -9.18 4.79
CA GLY A 85 2.41 -8.18 5.43
C GLY A 85 1.67 -7.32 6.46
N VAL A 86 0.34 -7.25 6.40
CA VAL A 86 -0.47 -6.51 7.38
C VAL A 86 -0.43 -7.23 8.74
N THR A 87 0.25 -6.62 9.72
CA THR A 87 0.28 -7.11 11.09
C THR A 87 -1.10 -6.97 11.76
N ARG A 88 -1.86 -8.06 11.82
CA ARG A 88 -3.25 -8.09 12.31
C ARG A 88 -3.42 -7.53 13.72
N ALA A 89 -2.47 -7.78 14.62
CA ALA A 89 -2.46 -7.25 15.98
C ALA A 89 -2.45 -5.70 16.07
N ARG A 90 -2.13 -5.00 14.97
CA ARG A 90 -2.16 -3.53 14.91
C ARG A 90 -3.51 -2.97 14.44
N LEU A 91 -4.44 -3.80 13.99
CA LEU A 91 -5.76 -3.40 13.50
C LEU A 91 -6.74 -3.29 14.68
N ARG A 92 -7.03 -2.06 15.12
CA ARG A 92 -7.86 -1.79 16.31
C ARG A 92 -9.35 -2.16 16.16
N LYS A 93 -9.84 -2.26 14.93
CA LYS A 93 -11.24 -2.55 14.60
C LYS A 93 -11.44 -3.91 13.94
N SER A 94 -10.43 -4.79 14.01
CA SER A 94 -10.44 -6.08 13.31
C SER A 94 -10.77 -5.93 11.83
N ASN A 95 -10.25 -4.86 11.20
CA ASN A 95 -10.46 -4.56 9.78
C ASN A 95 -10.16 -5.80 8.94
N GLU A 96 -11.07 -6.16 8.03
CA GLU A 96 -10.81 -7.20 7.05
C GLU A 96 -9.61 -6.80 6.17
N VAL A 97 -8.80 -7.77 5.77
CA VAL A 97 -7.77 -7.57 4.76
C VAL A 97 -8.00 -8.62 3.71
N ILE A 98 -8.41 -8.16 2.54
CA ILE A 98 -9.03 -8.96 1.49
C ILE A 98 -8.09 -8.96 0.29
N CYS A 99 -7.83 -10.15 -0.24
CA CYS A 99 -7.14 -10.32 -1.51
C CYS A 99 -7.92 -11.37 -2.30
N THR A 100 -8.45 -10.97 -3.45
CA THR A 100 -9.33 -11.79 -4.30
C THR A 100 -8.56 -12.48 -5.43
N LEU A 101 -7.23 -12.38 -5.46
CA LEU A 101 -6.39 -12.91 -6.54
C LEU A 101 -6.58 -14.42 -6.81
N ASP A 102 -6.94 -15.19 -5.78
CA ASP A 102 -7.15 -16.64 -5.85
C ASP A 102 -8.63 -17.02 -5.78
N ASP A 103 -9.52 -16.04 -5.94
CA ASP A 103 -10.93 -16.33 -6.09
C ASP A 103 -11.13 -17.24 -7.31
N PRO A 104 -11.89 -18.35 -7.19
CA PRO A 104 -12.12 -19.29 -8.28
C PRO A 104 -12.71 -18.66 -9.56
N ALA A 105 -13.34 -17.49 -9.48
CA ALA A 105 -13.85 -16.76 -10.63
C ALA A 105 -12.75 -16.08 -11.45
N VAL A 106 -11.61 -15.70 -10.85
CA VAL A 106 -10.55 -14.90 -11.51
C VAL A 106 -9.96 -15.57 -12.75
N PRO A 107 -9.64 -16.88 -12.77
CA PRO A 107 -9.14 -17.54 -13.98
C PRO A 107 -10.10 -17.46 -15.17
N GLY A 108 -11.42 -17.45 -14.93
CA GLY A 108 -12.43 -17.29 -15.98
C GLY A 108 -12.71 -15.83 -16.34
N LEU A 109 -12.54 -14.91 -15.39
CA LEU A 109 -12.80 -13.49 -15.58
C LEU A 109 -11.70 -12.79 -16.37
N ALA A 110 -10.43 -13.12 -16.12
CA ALA A 110 -9.30 -12.44 -16.75
C ALA A 110 -9.29 -12.54 -18.30
N PRO A 111 -9.52 -13.72 -18.92
CA PRO A 111 -9.63 -13.80 -20.39
C PRO A 111 -10.87 -13.07 -20.94
N ARG A 112 -11.99 -13.08 -20.20
CA ARG A 112 -13.23 -12.39 -20.62
C ARG A 112 -13.08 -10.87 -20.66
N LEU A 113 -12.24 -10.34 -19.79
CA LEU A 113 -11.92 -8.92 -19.71
C LEU A 113 -10.63 -8.56 -20.46
N GLU A 114 -10.02 -9.52 -21.15
CA GLU A 114 -8.76 -9.36 -21.89
C GLU A 114 -7.65 -8.69 -21.06
N THR A 115 -7.57 -9.05 -19.77
CA THR A 115 -6.69 -8.38 -18.80
C THR A 115 -5.93 -9.38 -17.92
N THR A 116 -5.08 -8.88 -17.03
CA THR A 116 -4.32 -9.74 -16.10
C THR A 116 -5.23 -10.30 -15.00
N ARG A 117 -4.82 -11.40 -14.37
CA ARG A 117 -5.54 -11.95 -13.20
C ARG A 117 -5.72 -10.92 -12.08
N THR A 118 -4.69 -10.12 -11.80
CA THR A 118 -4.76 -9.14 -10.71
C THR A 118 -5.69 -7.98 -11.03
N ALA A 119 -5.70 -7.49 -12.28
CA ALA A 119 -6.66 -6.49 -12.72
C ALA A 119 -8.10 -7.04 -12.69
N ALA A 120 -8.32 -8.25 -13.20
CA ALA A 120 -9.63 -8.89 -13.16
C ALA A 120 -10.13 -9.11 -11.71
N ALA A 121 -9.24 -9.44 -10.78
CA ALA A 121 -9.59 -9.63 -9.37
C ALA A 121 -10.11 -8.34 -8.70
N MET A 122 -9.79 -7.15 -9.23
CA MET A 122 -10.34 -5.87 -8.77
C MET A 122 -11.86 -5.81 -8.93
N GLU A 123 -12.42 -6.46 -9.95
CA GLU A 123 -13.88 -6.45 -10.20
C GLU A 123 -14.67 -7.03 -9.01
N LEU A 124 -14.07 -7.98 -8.30
CA LEU A 124 -14.66 -8.61 -7.13
C LEU A 124 -14.68 -7.67 -5.91
N TRP A 125 -14.13 -6.47 -6.02
CA TRP A 125 -14.12 -5.47 -4.95
C TRP A 125 -15.25 -4.46 -5.04
N ARG A 126 -16.03 -4.39 -6.13
CA ARG A 126 -16.99 -3.31 -6.36
C ARG A 126 -17.90 -3.03 -5.15
N ASP A 127 -18.46 -4.07 -4.56
CA ASP A 127 -19.36 -3.96 -3.40
C ASP A 127 -18.64 -3.64 -2.07
N ARG A 128 -17.31 -3.73 -2.05
CA ARG A 128 -16.46 -3.48 -0.89
C ARG A 128 -15.60 -2.21 -1.03
N LEU A 129 -15.63 -1.56 -2.20
CA LEU A 129 -14.71 -0.47 -2.54
C LEU A 129 -15.04 0.82 -1.79
N ALA A 130 -16.33 1.09 -1.58
CA ALA A 130 -16.81 2.30 -0.91
C ALA A 130 -16.14 2.52 0.46
N GLY A 131 -15.40 3.61 0.61
CA GLY A 131 -14.72 3.97 1.86
C GLY A 131 -13.59 3.02 2.30
N SER A 132 -13.20 2.06 1.46
CA SER A 132 -12.11 1.12 1.75
C SER A 132 -10.73 1.78 1.74
N LEU A 133 -9.74 1.10 2.32
CA LEU A 133 -8.33 1.41 2.06
C LEU A 133 -7.81 0.46 0.99
N VAL A 134 -7.54 0.97 -0.21
CA VAL A 134 -6.95 0.16 -1.28
C VAL A 134 -5.43 0.14 -1.15
N ALA A 135 -4.82 -1.03 -1.25
CA ALA A 135 -3.38 -1.24 -1.16
C ALA A 135 -2.89 -2.09 -2.33
N ILE A 136 -2.31 -1.42 -3.33
CA ILE A 136 -1.76 -2.04 -4.53
C ILE A 136 -0.24 -2.00 -4.39
N GLY A 137 0.37 -3.13 -4.05
CA GLY A 137 1.80 -3.23 -3.76
C GLY A 137 2.59 -4.09 -4.75
N ASN A 138 1.94 -4.66 -5.76
CA ASN A 138 2.58 -5.55 -6.72
C ASN A 138 2.26 -5.21 -8.17
N ALA A 139 0.98 -5.18 -8.54
CA ALA A 139 0.56 -5.18 -9.95
C ALA A 139 0.19 -3.78 -10.46
N PRO A 140 0.95 -3.21 -11.42
CA PRO A 140 0.59 -1.92 -12.03
C PRO A 140 -0.77 -1.96 -12.73
N THR A 141 -1.11 -3.11 -13.33
CA THR A 141 -2.40 -3.31 -14.01
C THR A 141 -3.60 -3.24 -13.06
N ALA A 142 -3.43 -3.58 -11.78
CA ALA A 142 -4.48 -3.37 -10.78
C ALA A 142 -4.71 -1.88 -10.52
N LEU A 143 -3.65 -1.05 -10.54
CA LEU A 143 -3.78 0.39 -10.31
C LEU A 143 -4.45 1.08 -11.51
N PHE A 144 -4.06 0.73 -12.73
CA PHE A 144 -4.79 1.18 -13.93
C PHE A 144 -6.26 0.76 -13.88
N ARG A 145 -6.53 -0.51 -13.57
CA ARG A 145 -7.90 -1.01 -13.51
C ARG A 145 -8.73 -0.31 -12.44
N LEU A 146 -8.15 0.00 -11.28
CA LEU A 146 -8.84 0.78 -10.25
C LEU A 146 -9.29 2.15 -10.80
N LEU A 147 -8.43 2.86 -11.52
CA LEU A 147 -8.78 4.16 -12.11
C LEU A 147 -9.92 4.03 -13.13
N GLU A 148 -9.84 3.04 -14.02
CA GLU A 148 -10.91 2.74 -14.98
C GLU A 148 -12.24 2.41 -14.28
N MET A 149 -12.21 1.59 -13.22
CA MET A 149 -13.41 1.25 -12.45
C MET A 149 -14.07 2.50 -11.86
N LEU A 150 -13.30 3.48 -11.40
CA LEU A 150 -13.83 4.73 -10.86
C LEU A 150 -14.48 5.58 -11.97
N ASP A 151 -13.88 5.61 -13.15
CA ASP A 151 -14.47 6.28 -14.33
C ASP A 151 -15.75 5.58 -14.80
N GLU A 152 -15.85 4.27 -14.63
CA GLU A 152 -17.06 3.46 -14.84
C GLU A 152 -18.13 3.67 -13.74
N GLY A 153 -17.86 4.50 -12.73
CA GLY A 153 -18.79 4.81 -11.65
C GLY A 153 -18.74 3.87 -10.45
N ALA A 154 -17.65 3.11 -10.27
CA ALA A 154 -17.45 2.34 -9.05
C ALA A 154 -17.39 3.28 -7.82
N PRO A 155 -17.80 2.78 -6.63
CA PRO A 155 -17.73 3.58 -5.41
C PRO A 155 -16.29 3.98 -5.06
N TRP A 156 -16.12 5.15 -4.46
CA TRP A 156 -14.80 5.68 -4.13
C TRP A 156 -14.20 5.02 -2.88
N PRO A 157 -12.93 4.57 -2.90
CA PRO A 157 -12.20 4.24 -1.68
C PRO A 157 -11.90 5.50 -0.86
N ALA A 158 -11.61 5.33 0.42
CA ALA A 158 -11.21 6.43 1.29
C ALA A 158 -9.78 6.92 0.99
N ALA A 159 -8.88 6.01 0.60
CA ALA A 159 -7.52 6.31 0.16
C ALA A 159 -6.92 5.14 -0.62
N VAL A 160 -5.87 5.42 -1.39
CA VAL A 160 -5.11 4.42 -2.18
C VAL A 160 -3.64 4.44 -1.78
N ILE A 161 -3.10 3.29 -1.40
CA ILE A 161 -1.66 3.03 -1.34
C ILE A 161 -1.26 2.43 -2.69
N GLY A 162 -0.81 3.28 -3.61
CA GLY A 162 -0.41 2.93 -4.97
C GLY A 162 1.10 2.73 -5.05
N MET A 163 1.58 1.54 -4.64
CA MET A 163 2.99 1.18 -4.64
C MET A 163 3.31 -0.08 -5.47
N PRO A 164 2.70 -0.30 -6.66
CA PRO A 164 3.14 -1.41 -7.49
C PRO A 164 4.62 -1.24 -7.86
N VAL A 165 5.34 -2.36 -7.84
CA VAL A 165 6.75 -2.45 -8.24
C VAL A 165 6.85 -3.10 -9.61
N GLY A 166 7.81 -2.68 -10.42
CA GLY A 166 8.03 -3.30 -11.72
C GLY A 166 8.76 -2.38 -12.68
N PHE A 167 9.17 -2.93 -13.81
CA PHE A 167 9.87 -2.21 -14.87
C PHE A 167 8.95 -1.83 -16.05
N VAL A 168 7.70 -2.30 -16.03
CA VAL A 168 6.71 -2.07 -17.09
C VAL A 168 5.40 -1.64 -16.46
N GLY A 169 4.96 -0.42 -16.74
CA GLY A 169 3.68 0.13 -16.28
C GLY A 169 3.67 0.61 -14.83
N ALA A 170 4.66 0.28 -14.01
CA ALA A 170 4.69 0.66 -12.59
C ALA A 170 4.75 2.18 -12.42
N ALA A 171 5.76 2.82 -13.01
CA ALA A 171 5.90 4.27 -13.01
C ALA A 171 4.63 4.94 -13.56
N GLU A 172 4.18 4.50 -14.73
CA GLU A 172 3.06 5.09 -15.45
C GLU A 172 1.75 4.96 -14.66
N SER A 173 1.49 3.82 -14.03
CA SER A 173 0.28 3.62 -13.22
C SER A 173 0.24 4.53 -11.98
N LYS A 174 1.40 4.76 -11.35
CA LYS A 174 1.53 5.63 -10.18
C LYS A 174 1.44 7.10 -10.55
N GLU A 175 2.05 7.49 -11.67
CA GLU A 175 1.90 8.84 -12.20
C GLU A 175 0.46 9.11 -12.66
N ALA A 176 -0.25 8.12 -13.22
CA ALA A 176 -1.67 8.25 -13.52
C ALA A 176 -2.50 8.52 -12.26
N LEU A 177 -2.26 7.80 -11.16
CA LEU A 177 -2.93 8.05 -9.87
C LEU A 177 -2.63 9.47 -9.33
N ILE A 178 -1.38 9.93 -9.46
CA ILE A 178 -0.99 11.27 -9.05
C ILE A 178 -1.67 12.35 -9.90
N ALA A 179 -1.67 12.17 -11.22
CA ALA A 179 -2.23 13.12 -12.18
C ALA A 179 -3.76 13.20 -12.09
N ASP A 180 -4.42 12.07 -11.77
CA ASP A 180 -5.86 12.01 -11.52
C ASP A 180 -6.27 12.94 -10.37
N GLY A 181 -5.59 12.83 -9.22
CA GLY A 181 -5.73 13.76 -8.09
C GLY A 181 -7.09 13.73 -7.37
N ARG A 182 -8.08 12.95 -7.83
CA ARG A 182 -9.42 12.88 -7.21
C ARG A 182 -9.42 12.07 -5.91
N LEU A 183 -8.44 11.18 -5.73
CA LEU A 183 -8.31 10.31 -4.57
C LEU A 183 -7.15 10.69 -3.65
N PRO A 184 -7.32 10.57 -2.32
CA PRO A 184 -6.18 10.61 -1.43
C PRO A 184 -5.24 9.44 -1.70
N TYR A 185 -3.95 9.72 -1.93
CA TYR A 185 -2.99 8.69 -2.31
C TYR A 185 -1.68 8.74 -1.52
N LEU A 186 -1.04 7.58 -1.48
CA LEU A 186 0.35 7.36 -1.08
C LEU A 186 1.02 6.52 -2.17
N VAL A 187 2.10 7.01 -2.76
CA VAL A 187 2.85 6.28 -3.80
C VAL A 187 4.36 6.33 -3.54
N VAL A 188 5.08 5.38 -4.12
CA VAL A 188 6.54 5.46 -4.32
C VAL A 188 6.74 5.67 -5.81
N ARG A 189 7.18 6.85 -6.25
CA ARG A 189 7.39 7.18 -7.67
C ARG A 189 8.42 6.25 -8.33
N GLY A 190 8.48 6.31 -9.66
CA GLY A 190 9.37 5.48 -10.50
C GLY A 190 8.82 4.10 -10.81
#